data_AF-A0A0F9HEC0-F1
#
_entry.id   AF-A0A0F9HEC0-F1
#
_cell.length_a   1.000
_cell.length_b   1.000
_cell.length_c   1.000
_cell.angle_alpha   90.00
_cell.angle_beta   90.00
_cell.angle_gamma   90.00
#
_symmetry.space_group_name_H-M   'P 1'
#
loop_
_entity.id
_entity.type
_entity.pdbx_description
1 polymer ?
#
loop_
_entity_poly.entity_id
_entity_poly.type
_entity_poly.pdbx_seq_one_letter_code
_entity_poly.pdbx_strand_id
1 'polypeptide(L)'
;MALTKSAKRLRKRLRVADCNLCPLSEEAQYVCLTGDGPVPCRVMLIGEAPGVREEEDSKPFVGKAGQYLDEVMEACGLSRANVYISNAVKCRPPGNRTPKTSEVKACHNYLVEEIKAVNPRYLMALGNVALKALTGRTGVLKLMGSWMTSKKEFGSRKVFVCVHPSGVLRREQLTTKFRFSIQQFSTIVQGKTSKIKTDYQLVTTPALFRKAKKDIRQAKVVAWDIENSKGFNPHHGGAILCIGFATRPGKAWVFPINHPQMKMTAKSVRKIMRFVKEIVGADTPKKVAQNGQYERKWMVHHGIDPQMHFDTKIAAYLLDENGPTGLKPLAKALCQAPDWDEGIDWKTIPPLKKLWPYNAADCDYTLRLYYIQRKRINAIPALARLMKFLMIPAANILAEMEHRGVAIDRKRLNDRTIQAEEALWKLRKKLRAFIPSRVKIVQNRKGIDCVNDEDFGVMPINWNSTKFLGWFLYKLLKLPLLELTKTGKAGTREAVLLR
;
A
#
# COMPACT_ATOMS: atom_id res chain seq x y z
N MET A 1 -20.96 15.42 30.65
CA MET A 1 -21.62 16.73 30.46
C MET A 1 -20.69 17.86 29.96
N ALA A 2 -19.43 17.97 30.42
CA ALA A 2 -18.52 19.05 29.99
C ALA A 2 -18.06 18.96 28.52
N LEU A 3 -17.68 17.76 28.04
CA LEU A 3 -17.26 17.52 26.66
C LEU A 3 -18.36 17.83 25.63
N THR A 4 -19.62 17.51 25.97
CA THR A 4 -20.79 17.80 25.13
C THR A 4 -21.12 19.30 25.05
N LYS A 5 -20.90 20.07 26.12
CA LYS A 5 -21.02 21.54 26.08
C LYS A 5 -19.92 22.18 25.22
N SER A 6 -18.68 21.67 25.32
CA SER A 6 -17.54 22.12 24.49
C SER A 6 -17.77 21.88 23.00
N ALA A 7 -18.24 20.68 22.62
CA ALA A 7 -18.54 20.36 21.22
C ALA A 7 -19.67 21.23 20.63
N LYS A 8 -20.76 21.46 21.37
CA LYS A 8 -21.84 22.37 20.95
C LYS A 8 -21.35 23.81 20.77
N ARG A 9 -20.50 24.29 21.68
CA ARG A 9 -19.89 25.63 21.59
C ARG A 9 -18.96 25.75 20.38
N LEU A 10 -18.17 24.70 20.10
CA LEU A 10 -17.31 24.66 18.92
C LEU A 10 -18.12 24.72 17.62
N ARG A 11 -19.17 23.90 17.52
CA ARG A 11 -20.08 23.91 16.36
C ARG A 11 -20.68 25.29 16.11
N LYS A 12 -21.18 25.94 17.16
CA LYS A 12 -21.73 27.30 17.05
C LYS A 12 -20.67 28.32 16.59
N ARG A 13 -19.41 28.17 17.04
CA ARG A 13 -18.30 29.05 16.67
C ARG A 13 -17.81 28.84 15.24
N LEU A 14 -17.76 27.60 14.77
CA LEU A 14 -17.23 27.26 13.44
C LEU A 14 -18.29 27.31 12.32
N ARG A 15 -19.57 27.30 12.67
CA ARG A 15 -20.66 27.39 11.69
C ARG A 15 -20.70 28.80 11.11
N VAL A 16 -20.63 28.87 9.78
CA VAL A 16 -20.83 30.10 9.01
C VAL A 16 -22.02 29.86 8.08
N ALA A 17 -23.20 30.29 8.52
CA ALA A 17 -24.45 30.07 7.78
C ALA A 17 -24.48 30.83 6.45
N ASP A 18 -23.86 32.02 6.42
CA ASP A 18 -23.89 32.94 5.27
C ASP A 18 -22.59 32.85 4.45
N CYS A 19 -21.99 31.66 4.38
CA CYS A 19 -20.75 31.46 3.63
C CYS A 19 -20.99 31.72 2.13
N ASN A 20 -20.09 32.46 1.49
CA ASN A 20 -20.12 32.78 0.06
C ASN A 20 -18.77 32.48 -0.64
N LEU A 21 -17.93 31.65 -0.02
CA LEU A 21 -16.56 31.38 -0.52
C LEU A 21 -16.52 30.49 -1.77
N CYS A 22 -17.62 29.81 -2.11
CA CYS A 22 -17.73 29.02 -3.34
C CYS A 22 -19.21 28.76 -3.71
N PRO A 23 -19.51 28.40 -4.97
CA PRO A 23 -20.89 28.19 -5.43
C PRO A 23 -21.69 27.12 -4.67
N LEU A 24 -21.02 26.20 -3.96
CA LEU A 24 -21.73 25.16 -3.20
C LEU A 24 -22.61 25.71 -2.07
N SER A 25 -22.36 26.91 -1.56
CA SER A 25 -23.23 27.49 -0.52
C SER A 25 -24.56 28.00 -1.06
N GLU A 26 -24.65 28.30 -2.35
CA GLU A 26 -25.89 28.73 -3.02
C GLU A 26 -26.82 27.55 -3.29
N GLU A 27 -26.24 26.36 -3.54
CA GLU A 27 -26.98 25.15 -3.91
C GLU A 27 -27.24 24.20 -2.71
N ALA A 28 -26.54 24.39 -1.59
CA ALA A 28 -26.69 23.53 -0.42
C ALA A 28 -27.91 23.92 0.44
N GLN A 29 -28.67 22.92 0.87
CA GLN A 29 -29.75 23.12 1.85
C GLN A 29 -29.18 23.39 3.25
N TYR A 30 -27.98 22.90 3.53
CA TYR A 30 -27.26 23.19 4.78
C TYR A 30 -25.84 23.69 4.49
N VAL A 31 -25.64 25.00 4.69
CA VAL A 31 -24.35 25.65 4.47
C VAL A 31 -23.37 25.36 5.60
N CYS A 32 -22.15 25.00 5.23
CA CYS A 32 -21.02 24.78 6.13
C CYS A 32 -21.30 23.78 7.27
N LEU A 33 -21.62 22.54 6.90
CA LEU A 33 -21.76 21.42 7.83
C LEU A 33 -20.49 21.26 8.69
N THR A 34 -20.66 21.42 10.00
CA THR A 34 -19.58 21.20 10.99
C THR A 34 -19.47 19.71 11.36
N GLY A 35 -18.31 19.31 11.86
CA GLY A 35 -18.09 17.93 12.31
C GLY A 35 -18.90 17.51 13.54
N ASP A 36 -18.83 16.23 13.89
CA ASP A 36 -19.51 15.59 15.02
C ASP A 36 -18.55 14.75 15.86
N GLY A 37 -18.70 14.82 17.19
CA GLY A 37 -17.89 14.06 18.13
C GLY A 37 -17.43 14.88 19.35
N PRO A 38 -16.63 14.27 20.24
CA PRO A 38 -16.13 14.94 21.44
C PRO A 38 -15.11 16.05 21.10
N VAL A 39 -14.99 17.05 21.97
CA VAL A 39 -13.99 18.11 21.87
C VAL A 39 -13.42 18.41 23.27
N PRO A 40 -12.10 18.28 23.50
CA PRO A 40 -11.09 17.82 22.54
C PRO A 40 -11.25 16.34 22.18
N CYS A 41 -10.72 15.92 21.03
CA CYS A 41 -10.68 14.51 20.63
C CYS A 41 -9.31 14.12 20.10
N ARG A 42 -8.80 12.95 20.51
CA ARG A 42 -7.49 12.45 20.05
C ARG A 42 -7.49 11.94 18.61
N VAL A 43 -8.66 11.56 18.09
CA VAL A 43 -8.83 10.90 16.80
C VAL A 43 -9.86 11.67 15.97
N MET A 44 -9.48 12.05 14.76
CA MET A 44 -10.39 12.74 13.84
C MET A 44 -10.39 12.09 12.45
N LEU A 45 -11.58 11.79 11.93
CA LEU A 45 -11.80 11.18 10.61
C LEU A 45 -12.29 12.26 9.66
N ILE A 46 -11.68 12.36 8.48
CA ILE A 46 -12.01 13.37 7.47
C ILE A 46 -12.46 12.67 6.19
N GLY A 47 -13.71 12.91 5.80
CA GLY A 47 -14.31 12.51 4.53
C GLY A 47 -14.19 13.56 3.43
N GLU A 48 -14.90 13.33 2.33
CA GLU A 48 -14.86 14.15 1.13
C GLU A 48 -15.76 15.39 1.25
N ALA A 49 -17.08 15.18 1.35
CA ALA A 49 -18.11 16.21 1.47
C ALA A 49 -19.39 15.57 2.04
N PRO A 50 -20.34 16.38 2.57
CA PRO A 50 -21.64 15.89 3.00
C PRO A 50 -22.41 15.20 1.86
N GLY A 51 -23.18 14.18 2.21
CA GLY A 51 -24.21 13.60 1.36
C GLY A 51 -25.62 14.09 1.71
N VAL A 52 -26.63 13.63 0.96
CA VAL A 52 -28.06 13.99 1.14
C VAL A 52 -28.50 13.90 2.61
N ARG A 53 -28.34 12.71 3.21
CA ARG A 53 -28.74 12.48 4.61
C ARG A 53 -27.96 13.34 5.61
N GLU A 54 -26.71 13.65 5.31
CA GLU A 54 -25.85 14.44 6.21
C GLU A 54 -26.27 15.90 6.24
N GLU A 55 -26.77 16.39 5.11
CA GLU A 55 -27.36 17.71 4.95
C GLU A 55 -28.71 17.80 5.68
N GLU A 56 -29.60 16.81 5.48
CA GLU A 56 -30.91 16.70 6.17
C GLU A 56 -30.74 16.66 7.69
N ASP A 57 -29.88 15.78 8.20
CA ASP A 57 -29.71 15.56 9.64
C ASP A 57 -28.73 16.54 10.30
N SER A 58 -28.11 17.43 9.50
CA SER A 58 -27.06 18.34 9.94
C SER A 58 -25.91 17.63 10.68
N LYS A 59 -25.58 16.40 10.26
CA LYS A 59 -24.54 15.56 10.87
C LYS A 59 -23.75 14.77 9.82
N PRO A 60 -22.41 14.76 9.90
CA PRO A 60 -21.58 14.01 8.97
C PRO A 60 -21.72 12.50 9.15
N PHE A 61 -21.57 11.78 8.03
CA PHE A 61 -21.59 10.32 7.97
C PHE A 61 -22.85 9.67 8.58
N VAL A 62 -24.06 10.23 8.42
CA VAL A 62 -25.30 9.56 8.91
C VAL A 62 -25.98 8.67 7.86
N GLY A 63 -25.58 8.77 6.59
CA GLY A 63 -26.08 7.88 5.53
C GLY A 63 -25.43 6.48 5.53
N LYS A 64 -25.78 5.65 4.53
CA LYS A 64 -25.31 4.25 4.40
C LYS A 64 -23.78 4.08 4.55
N ALA A 65 -23.00 4.98 3.94
CA ALA A 65 -21.54 4.95 4.02
C ALA A 65 -21.03 5.16 5.45
N GLY A 66 -21.70 6.01 6.22
CA GLY A 66 -21.34 6.26 7.61
C GLY A 66 -21.84 5.20 8.57
N GLN A 67 -23.02 4.62 8.34
CA GLN A 67 -23.48 3.44 9.09
C GLN A 67 -22.50 2.27 8.95
N TYR A 68 -22.02 2.02 7.73
CA TYR A 68 -21.00 0.99 7.51
C TYR A 68 -19.65 1.34 8.15
N LEU A 69 -19.26 2.62 8.16
CA LEU A 69 -18.07 3.06 8.89
C LEU A 69 -18.23 2.81 10.40
N ASP A 70 -19.40 3.10 10.97
CA ASP A 70 -19.71 2.90 12.38
C ASP A 70 -19.63 1.41 12.76
N GLU A 71 -20.27 0.54 11.98
CA GLU A 71 -20.23 -0.92 12.18
C GLU A 71 -18.79 -1.45 12.20
N VAL A 72 -17.97 -1.06 11.22
CA VAL A 72 -16.58 -1.52 11.13
C VAL A 72 -15.72 -0.91 12.25
N MET A 73 -15.94 0.36 12.62
CA MET A 73 -15.25 0.98 13.75
C MET A 73 -15.56 0.25 15.05
N GLU A 74 -16.83 -0.05 15.33
CA GLU A 74 -17.28 -0.76 16.53
C GLU A 74 -16.67 -2.15 16.61
N ALA A 75 -16.69 -2.90 15.50
CA ALA A 75 -16.05 -4.21 15.40
C ALA A 75 -14.52 -4.16 15.64
N CYS A 76 -13.89 -2.99 15.42
CA CYS A 76 -12.47 -2.75 15.68
C CYS A 76 -12.22 -2.03 17.03
N GLY A 77 -13.25 -1.78 17.83
CA GLY A 77 -13.17 -1.16 19.16
C GLY A 77 -13.10 0.37 19.16
N LEU A 78 -13.42 1.04 18.06
CA LEU A 78 -13.65 2.49 17.98
C LEU A 78 -15.15 2.79 17.97
N SER A 79 -15.56 3.99 18.38
CA SER A 79 -16.97 4.39 18.35
C SER A 79 -17.10 5.89 18.16
N ARG A 80 -18.26 6.39 17.74
CA ARG A 80 -18.52 7.85 17.62
C ARG A 80 -18.28 8.62 18.92
N ALA A 81 -18.37 7.96 20.07
CA ALA A 81 -18.07 8.58 21.36
C ALA A 81 -16.58 8.89 21.56
N ASN A 82 -15.69 8.24 20.81
CA ASN A 82 -14.24 8.39 20.94
C ASN A 82 -13.54 8.92 19.68
N VAL A 83 -14.29 9.33 18.65
CA VAL A 83 -13.77 9.94 17.43
C VAL A 83 -14.55 11.20 17.05
N TYR A 84 -13.87 12.16 16.42
CA TYR A 84 -14.51 13.31 15.78
C TYR A 84 -14.54 13.11 14.25
N ILE A 85 -15.70 13.25 13.61
CA ILE A 85 -15.87 13.01 12.17
C ILE A 85 -16.22 14.33 11.48
N SER A 86 -15.60 14.61 10.34
CA SER A 86 -15.87 15.80 9.53
C SER A 86 -15.56 15.54 8.06
N ASN A 87 -15.77 16.55 7.21
CA ASN A 87 -15.49 16.49 5.77
C ASN A 87 -14.50 17.59 5.35
N ALA A 88 -13.73 17.34 4.29
CA ALA A 88 -12.80 18.32 3.72
C ALA A 88 -13.55 19.50 3.07
N VAL A 89 -14.68 19.23 2.42
CA VAL A 89 -15.62 20.24 1.93
C VAL A 89 -16.83 20.27 2.85
N LYS A 90 -17.33 21.46 3.19
CA LYS A 90 -18.37 21.65 4.21
C LYS A 90 -19.80 21.72 3.65
N CYS A 91 -19.93 21.92 2.35
CA CYS A 91 -21.23 21.96 1.66
C CYS A 91 -21.36 20.75 0.72
N ARG A 92 -22.58 20.25 0.54
CA ARG A 92 -22.85 19.11 -0.33
C ARG A 92 -22.70 19.52 -1.81
N PRO A 93 -21.92 18.79 -2.63
CA PRO A 93 -21.91 18.99 -4.07
C PRO A 93 -23.20 18.49 -4.74
N PRO A 94 -23.68 19.18 -5.79
CA PRO A 94 -24.84 18.74 -6.58
C PRO A 94 -24.69 17.31 -7.07
N GLY A 95 -25.74 16.50 -6.90
CA GLY A 95 -25.71 15.08 -7.27
C GLY A 95 -24.68 14.22 -6.50
N ASN A 96 -24.15 14.70 -5.37
CA ASN A 96 -23.05 14.07 -4.62
C ASN A 96 -21.82 13.78 -5.49
N ARG A 97 -21.58 14.63 -6.50
CA ARG A 97 -20.36 14.56 -7.32
C ARG A 97 -19.12 14.76 -6.46
N THR A 98 -17.97 14.32 -6.96
CA THR A 98 -16.71 14.68 -6.31
C THR A 98 -16.48 16.19 -6.32
N PRO A 99 -16.10 16.80 -5.19
CA PRO A 99 -15.81 18.23 -5.13
C PRO A 99 -14.69 18.64 -6.08
N LYS A 100 -14.85 19.82 -6.67
CA LYS A 100 -13.83 20.46 -7.49
C LYS A 100 -12.66 20.90 -6.61
N THR A 101 -11.48 21.04 -7.22
CA THR A 101 -10.30 21.50 -6.48
C THR A 101 -10.47 22.92 -5.93
N SER A 102 -11.24 23.78 -6.62
CA SER A 102 -11.60 25.12 -6.12
C SER A 102 -12.43 25.07 -4.84
N GLU A 103 -13.42 24.17 -4.77
CA GLU A 103 -14.31 23.99 -3.62
C GLU A 103 -13.54 23.48 -2.39
N VAL A 104 -12.62 22.53 -2.60
CA VAL A 104 -11.71 22.04 -1.54
C VAL A 104 -10.81 23.17 -1.04
N LYS A 105 -10.29 24.01 -1.93
CA LYS A 105 -9.46 25.17 -1.55
C LYS A 105 -10.26 26.20 -0.76
N ALA A 106 -11.49 26.51 -1.18
CA ALA A 106 -12.37 27.44 -0.47
C ALA A 106 -12.66 26.97 0.97
N CYS A 107 -12.90 25.67 1.15
CA CYS A 107 -13.16 25.08 2.47
C CYS A 107 -11.89 24.83 3.33
N HIS A 108 -10.70 25.12 2.80
CA HIS A 108 -9.43 24.75 3.43
C HIS A 108 -9.26 25.40 4.80
N ASN A 109 -9.53 26.70 4.92
CA ASN A 109 -9.40 27.44 6.18
C ASN A 109 -10.38 26.94 7.25
N TYR A 110 -11.61 26.55 6.86
CA TYR A 110 -12.55 25.91 7.79
C TYR A 110 -11.99 24.62 8.35
N LEU A 111 -11.38 23.78 7.51
CA LEU A 111 -10.78 22.52 7.96
C LEU A 111 -9.57 22.77 8.89
N VAL A 112 -8.75 23.78 8.60
CA VAL A 112 -7.62 24.18 9.45
C VAL A 112 -8.11 24.59 10.84
N GLU A 113 -9.08 25.50 10.92
CA GLU A 113 -9.62 25.98 12.20
C GLU A 113 -10.35 24.88 12.98
N GLU A 114 -11.05 23.98 12.30
CA GLU A 114 -11.68 22.84 12.93
C GLU A 114 -10.66 21.86 13.53
N ILE A 115 -9.62 21.49 12.77
CA ILE A 115 -8.56 20.60 13.27
C ILE A 115 -7.80 21.24 14.44
N LYS A 116 -7.53 22.56 14.39
CA LYS A 116 -6.92 23.28 15.51
C LYS A 116 -7.79 23.20 16.77
N ALA A 117 -9.10 23.39 16.62
CA ALA A 117 -10.02 23.41 17.75
C ALA A 117 -10.29 22.01 18.35
N VAL A 118 -10.39 20.97 17.53
CA VAL A 118 -10.54 19.58 17.99
C VAL A 118 -9.24 19.06 18.62
N ASN A 119 -8.10 19.57 18.14
CA ASN A 119 -6.74 19.20 18.53
C ASN A 119 -6.43 17.68 18.47
N PRO A 120 -6.64 16.99 17.32
CA PRO A 120 -6.46 15.56 17.22
C PRO A 120 -5.01 15.12 17.13
N ARG A 121 -4.59 14.12 17.91
CA ARG A 121 -3.26 13.52 17.74
C ARG A 121 -3.14 12.73 16.43
N TYR A 122 -4.23 12.09 16.00
CA TYR A 122 -4.29 11.26 14.81
C TYR A 122 -5.43 11.69 13.90
N LEU A 123 -5.13 11.79 12.62
CA LEU A 123 -6.11 12.01 11.56
C LEU A 123 -6.27 10.73 10.74
N MET A 124 -7.48 10.44 10.27
CA MET A 124 -7.72 9.44 9.23
C MET A 124 -8.31 10.13 7.99
N ALA A 125 -7.63 10.01 6.86
CA ALA A 125 -8.13 10.48 5.57
C ALA A 125 -8.96 9.39 4.91
N LEU A 126 -10.27 9.63 4.75
CA LEU A 126 -11.20 8.73 4.05
C LEU A 126 -11.32 9.18 2.59
N GLY A 127 -10.64 8.48 1.68
CA GLY A 127 -10.69 8.76 0.24
C GLY A 127 -9.65 9.78 -0.27
N ASN A 128 -9.65 9.98 -1.59
CA ASN A 128 -8.64 10.81 -2.26
C ASN A 128 -8.77 12.30 -1.94
N VAL A 129 -9.99 12.82 -1.78
CA VAL A 129 -10.21 14.25 -1.52
C VAL A 129 -9.66 14.63 -0.15
N ALA A 130 -10.02 13.88 0.90
CA ALA A 130 -9.48 14.06 2.25
C ALA A 130 -7.96 13.90 2.28
N LEU A 131 -7.42 12.87 1.62
CA LEU A 131 -5.97 12.63 1.53
C LEU A 131 -5.26 13.84 0.90
N LYS A 132 -5.74 14.33 -0.23
CA LYS A 132 -5.16 15.47 -0.95
C LYS A 132 -5.27 16.76 -0.14
N ALA A 133 -6.40 16.98 0.53
CA ALA A 133 -6.60 18.14 1.40
C ALA A 133 -5.54 18.17 2.52
N LEU A 134 -5.42 17.07 3.27
CA LEU A 134 -4.55 16.95 4.44
C LEU A 134 -3.05 16.86 4.11
N THR A 135 -2.67 16.22 3.01
CA THR A 135 -1.26 15.85 2.72
C THR A 135 -0.73 16.35 1.38
N GLY A 136 -1.61 16.76 0.46
CA GLY A 136 -1.25 17.05 -0.93
C GLY A 136 -1.05 15.81 -1.80
N ARG A 137 -1.15 14.59 -1.25
CA ARG A 137 -0.96 13.33 -1.97
C ARG A 137 -2.28 12.80 -2.56
N THR A 138 -2.19 11.97 -3.59
CA THR A 138 -3.32 11.22 -4.18
C THR A 138 -2.94 9.76 -4.34
N GLY A 139 -3.91 8.91 -4.69
CA GLY A 139 -3.68 7.48 -4.87
C GLY A 139 -4.02 6.67 -3.61
N VAL A 140 -5.18 6.93 -3.02
CA VAL A 140 -5.66 6.32 -1.77
C VAL A 140 -5.53 4.80 -1.76
N LEU A 141 -5.82 4.10 -2.86
CA LEU A 141 -5.72 2.63 -2.93
C LEU A 141 -4.28 2.13 -2.78
N LYS A 142 -3.31 2.85 -3.35
CA LYS A 142 -1.88 2.51 -3.26
C LYS A 142 -1.32 2.82 -1.88
N LEU A 143 -1.87 3.84 -1.22
CA LEU A 143 -1.38 4.37 0.05
C LEU A 143 -2.18 3.86 1.27
N MET A 144 -3.27 3.12 1.05
CA MET A 144 -4.13 2.61 2.11
C MET A 144 -3.33 1.82 3.14
N GLY A 145 -3.58 2.09 4.43
CA GLY A 145 -2.87 1.46 5.54
C GLY A 145 -1.53 2.12 5.90
N SER A 146 -1.13 3.17 5.18
CA SER A 146 0.10 3.93 5.48
C SER A 146 -0.14 5.15 6.38
N TRP A 147 0.92 5.56 7.07
CA TRP A 147 0.98 6.81 7.81
C TRP A 147 1.69 7.88 6.99
N MET A 148 1.18 9.11 7.07
CA MET A 148 1.73 10.30 6.45
C MET A 148 1.77 11.44 7.46
N THR A 149 2.47 12.51 7.10
CA THR A 149 2.44 13.77 7.84
C THR A 149 1.49 14.73 7.13
N SER A 150 0.60 15.37 7.88
CA SER A 150 -0.24 16.44 7.34
C SER A 150 0.61 17.64 6.90
N LYS A 151 0.04 18.52 6.09
CA LYS A 151 0.63 19.85 5.83
C LYS A 151 0.83 20.61 7.15
N LYS A 152 1.79 21.54 7.15
CA LYS A 152 2.22 22.32 8.34
C LYS A 152 1.06 23.10 8.98
N GLU A 153 0.17 23.65 8.16
CA GLU A 153 -1.03 24.38 8.60
C GLU A 153 -2.00 23.55 9.47
N PHE A 154 -1.96 22.21 9.36
CA PHE A 154 -2.71 21.29 10.22
C PHE A 154 -1.92 20.85 11.47
N GLY A 155 -0.73 21.40 11.71
CA GLY A 155 0.14 21.08 12.83
C GLY A 155 0.99 19.82 12.63
N SER A 156 1.29 19.43 11.38
CA SER A 156 2.13 18.26 11.05
C SER A 156 1.70 16.96 11.76
N ARG A 157 0.39 16.75 11.88
CA ARG A 157 -0.23 15.60 12.57
C ARG A 157 -0.04 14.31 11.75
N LYS A 158 -0.10 13.17 12.43
CA LYS A 158 -0.06 11.85 11.79
C LYS A 158 -1.39 11.57 11.08
N VAL A 159 -1.35 11.34 9.77
CA VAL A 159 -2.50 11.03 8.91
C VAL A 159 -2.44 9.58 8.48
N PHE A 160 -3.46 8.81 8.83
CA PHE A 160 -3.65 7.44 8.36
C PHE A 160 -4.51 7.42 7.10
N VAL A 161 -4.07 6.71 6.07
CA VAL A 161 -4.77 6.67 4.78
C VAL A 161 -5.74 5.51 4.73
N CYS A 162 -7.01 5.79 4.44
CA CYS A 162 -8.06 4.79 4.29
C CYS A 162 -8.96 5.12 3.09
N VAL A 163 -9.57 4.11 2.48
CA VAL A 163 -10.56 4.31 1.42
C VAL A 163 -11.85 4.89 1.98
N HIS A 164 -12.58 5.66 1.17
CA HIS A 164 -13.88 6.18 1.60
C HIS A 164 -14.91 5.04 1.68
N PRO A 165 -15.75 4.96 2.72
CA PRO A 165 -16.73 3.88 2.89
C PRO A 165 -17.70 3.74 1.70
N SER A 166 -18.13 4.86 1.10
CA SER A 166 -18.95 4.82 -0.14
C SER A 166 -18.25 4.16 -1.33
N GLY A 167 -16.91 4.15 -1.35
CA GLY A 167 -16.12 3.43 -2.34
C GLY A 167 -16.10 1.92 -2.10
N VAL A 168 -16.21 1.50 -0.83
CA VAL A 168 -16.26 0.10 -0.39
C VAL A 168 -17.63 -0.51 -0.68
N LEU A 169 -18.72 0.21 -0.36
CA LEU A 169 -20.09 -0.23 -0.67
C LEU A 169 -20.34 -0.47 -2.17
N ARG A 170 -19.53 0.11 -3.05
CA ARG A 170 -19.60 -0.09 -4.51
C ARG A 170 -18.67 -1.20 -5.02
N ARG A 171 -17.74 -1.67 -4.18
CA ARG A 171 -16.64 -2.58 -4.57
C ARG A 171 -16.32 -3.52 -3.40
N GLU A 172 -16.96 -4.68 -3.41
CA GLU A 172 -16.85 -5.71 -2.37
C GLU A 172 -15.39 -6.11 -2.08
N GLN A 173 -14.54 -6.18 -3.10
CA GLN A 173 -13.09 -6.42 -2.98
C GLN A 173 -12.33 -5.45 -2.05
N LEU A 174 -12.93 -4.33 -1.65
CA LEU A 174 -12.34 -3.37 -0.72
C LEU A 174 -12.77 -3.58 0.74
N THR A 175 -13.82 -4.39 0.99
CA THR A 175 -14.40 -4.61 2.32
C THR A 175 -13.35 -5.08 3.32
N THR A 176 -12.61 -6.13 2.98
CA THR A 176 -11.57 -6.67 3.84
C THR A 176 -10.46 -5.66 4.07
N LYS A 177 -9.93 -5.04 3.01
CA LYS A 177 -8.83 -4.09 3.15
C LYS A 177 -9.21 -2.87 3.98
N PHE A 178 -10.47 -2.42 3.84
CA PHE A 178 -11.05 -1.36 4.67
C PHE A 178 -11.07 -1.78 6.14
N ARG A 179 -11.64 -2.94 6.46
CA ARG A 179 -11.67 -3.48 7.84
C ARG A 179 -10.28 -3.63 8.44
N PHE A 180 -9.31 -4.18 7.70
CA PHE A 180 -7.92 -4.28 8.14
C PHE A 180 -7.29 -2.91 8.41
N SER A 181 -7.62 -1.90 7.60
CA SER A 181 -7.12 -0.53 7.79
C SER A 181 -7.69 0.10 9.06
N ILE A 182 -9.00 -0.06 9.31
CA ILE A 182 -9.64 0.43 10.55
C ILE A 182 -9.08 -0.31 11.78
N GLN A 183 -8.89 -1.63 11.69
CA GLN A 183 -8.27 -2.43 12.76
C GLN A 183 -6.85 -1.95 13.06
N GLN A 184 -6.01 -1.79 12.04
CA GLN A 184 -4.64 -1.29 12.20
C GLN A 184 -4.63 0.09 12.84
N PHE A 185 -5.49 1.00 12.38
CA PHE A 185 -5.61 2.33 12.96
C PHE A 185 -6.03 2.27 14.44
N SER A 186 -7.09 1.51 14.75
CA SER A 186 -7.62 1.31 16.10
C SER A 186 -6.54 0.82 17.08
N THR A 187 -5.83 -0.25 16.70
CA THR A 187 -4.71 -0.81 17.47
C THR A 187 -3.68 0.26 17.85
N ILE A 188 -3.28 1.09 16.89
CA ILE A 188 -2.26 2.13 17.10
C ILE A 188 -2.78 3.28 17.97
N VAL A 189 -3.99 3.80 17.69
CA VAL A 189 -4.50 4.97 18.42
C VAL A 189 -4.88 4.65 19.86
N GLN A 190 -5.24 3.39 20.14
CA GLN A 190 -5.51 2.88 21.49
C GLN A 190 -4.23 2.48 22.24
N GLY A 191 -3.06 2.55 21.60
CA GLY A 191 -1.80 2.12 22.22
C GLY A 191 -1.73 0.62 22.51
N LYS A 192 -2.58 -0.18 21.84
CA LYS A 192 -2.57 -1.64 21.95
C LYS A 192 -1.40 -2.15 21.10
N THR A 193 -0.22 -2.27 21.69
CA THR A 193 0.90 -2.99 21.05
C THR A 193 0.93 -4.41 21.57
N SER A 194 1.48 -5.32 20.75
CA SER A 194 1.78 -6.67 21.17
C SER A 194 2.54 -6.64 22.51
N LYS A 195 1.95 -7.23 23.55
CA LYS A 195 2.61 -7.40 24.85
C LYS A 195 3.91 -8.20 24.75
N ILE A 196 3.99 -9.11 23.77
CA ILE A 196 5.17 -9.94 23.53
C ILE A 196 6.12 -9.18 22.61
N LYS A 197 7.23 -8.68 23.16
CA LYS A 197 8.33 -8.10 22.38
C LYS A 197 9.12 -9.22 21.70
N THR A 198 9.64 -8.95 20.51
CA THR A 198 10.63 -9.83 19.87
C THR A 198 11.97 -9.68 20.58
N ASP A 199 12.37 -10.69 21.33
CA ASP A 199 13.73 -10.85 21.84
C ASP A 199 14.54 -11.71 20.86
N TYR A 200 15.77 -11.29 20.56
CA TYR A 200 16.61 -12.00 19.60
C TYR A 200 18.05 -12.11 20.07
N GLN A 201 18.68 -13.24 19.72
CA GLN A 201 20.10 -13.47 19.97
C GLN A 201 20.85 -13.55 18.64
N LEU A 202 21.88 -12.71 18.51
CA LEU A 202 22.79 -12.73 17.36
C LEU A 202 23.83 -13.83 17.55
N VAL A 203 23.91 -14.78 16.61
CA VAL A 203 24.76 -15.96 16.72
C VAL A 203 26.18 -15.67 16.22
N THR A 204 26.98 -14.99 17.05
CA THR A 204 28.36 -14.61 16.71
C THR A 204 29.43 -15.50 17.34
N THR A 205 29.09 -16.28 18.36
CA THR A 205 30.04 -17.11 19.10
C THR A 205 29.73 -18.61 18.98
N PRO A 206 30.72 -19.50 19.16
CA PRO A 206 30.48 -20.95 19.20
C PRO A 206 29.49 -21.39 20.29
N ALA A 207 29.48 -20.70 21.44
CA ALA A 207 28.53 -20.97 22.52
C ALA A 207 27.09 -20.63 22.11
N LEU A 208 26.88 -19.44 21.52
CA LEU A 208 25.57 -19.05 20.99
C LEU A 208 25.13 -19.98 19.85
N PHE A 209 26.05 -20.42 18.99
CA PHE A 209 25.75 -21.37 17.93
C PHE A 209 25.25 -22.71 18.49
N ARG A 210 25.88 -23.25 19.55
CA ARG A 210 25.41 -24.48 20.22
C ARG A 210 24.02 -24.29 20.82
N LYS A 211 23.76 -23.15 21.46
CA LYS A 211 22.46 -22.83 22.08
C LYS A 211 21.36 -22.69 21.03
N ALA A 212 21.62 -21.94 19.96
CA ALA A 212 20.69 -21.78 18.84
C ALA A 212 20.38 -23.12 18.18
N LYS A 213 21.43 -23.92 17.90
CA LYS A 213 21.29 -25.27 17.33
C LYS A 213 20.39 -26.17 18.16
N LYS A 214 20.58 -26.20 19.49
CA LYS A 214 19.74 -26.98 20.41
C LYS A 214 18.29 -26.51 20.38
N ASP A 215 18.08 -25.20 20.52
CA ASP A 215 16.74 -24.60 20.56
C ASP A 215 15.95 -24.82 19.27
N ILE A 216 16.59 -24.62 18.11
CA ILE A 216 15.96 -24.78 16.79
C ILE A 216 15.63 -26.25 16.52
N ARG A 217 16.52 -27.18 16.85
CA ARG A 217 16.26 -28.63 16.67
C ARG A 217 15.14 -29.15 17.57
N GLN A 218 14.98 -28.59 18.77
CA GLN A 218 13.95 -29.00 19.73
C GLN A 218 12.58 -28.37 19.44
N ALA A 219 12.53 -27.33 18.60
CA ALA A 219 11.26 -26.73 18.19
C ALA A 219 10.44 -27.71 17.34
N LYS A 220 9.11 -27.68 17.49
CA LYS A 220 8.21 -28.43 16.59
C LYS A 220 8.04 -27.73 15.25
N VAL A 221 8.08 -26.40 15.29
CA VAL A 221 7.86 -25.50 14.16
C VAL A 221 8.88 -24.37 14.28
N VAL A 222 9.45 -23.95 13.16
CA VAL A 222 10.30 -22.76 13.09
C VAL A 222 9.83 -21.88 11.95
N ALA A 223 9.72 -20.59 12.23
CA ALA A 223 9.65 -19.60 11.17
C ALA A 223 11.07 -19.18 10.79
N TRP A 224 11.32 -18.92 9.52
CA TRP A 224 12.64 -18.52 9.04
C TRP A 224 12.51 -17.49 7.93
N ASP A 225 13.57 -16.71 7.76
CA ASP A 225 13.64 -15.59 6.83
C ASP A 225 15.10 -15.30 6.48
N ILE A 226 15.35 -14.70 5.30
CA ILE A 226 16.69 -14.29 4.87
C ILE A 226 16.70 -12.81 4.48
N GLU A 227 17.83 -12.15 4.72
CA GLU A 227 18.08 -10.80 4.22
C GLU A 227 19.21 -10.80 3.21
N ASN A 228 19.09 -9.99 2.15
CA ASN A 228 20.02 -9.99 1.03
C ASN A 228 20.55 -8.57 0.72
N SER A 229 21.74 -8.50 0.13
CA SER A 229 22.45 -7.23 -0.13
C SER A 229 21.79 -6.34 -1.19
N LYS A 230 21.63 -6.86 -2.41
CA LYS A 230 21.03 -6.19 -3.56
C LYS A 230 20.37 -7.21 -4.48
N GLY A 231 19.22 -6.83 -5.04
CA GLY A 231 18.49 -7.62 -6.01
C GLY A 231 17.55 -8.65 -5.38
N PHE A 232 16.38 -8.83 -6.00
CA PHE A 232 15.40 -9.86 -5.61
C PHE A 232 15.70 -11.23 -6.25
N ASN A 233 16.89 -11.40 -6.85
CA ASN A 233 17.28 -12.58 -7.61
C ASN A 233 18.74 -12.95 -7.31
N PRO A 234 19.03 -14.20 -6.89
CA PRO A 234 20.39 -14.66 -6.61
C PRO A 234 21.34 -14.60 -7.83
N HIS A 235 20.82 -14.66 -9.06
CA HIS A 235 21.64 -14.62 -10.28
C HIS A 235 22.20 -13.23 -10.62
N HIS A 236 21.81 -12.17 -9.90
CA HIS A 236 22.22 -10.79 -10.16
C HIS A 236 23.29 -10.26 -9.18
N GLY A 237 24.11 -11.14 -8.61
CA GLY A 237 25.27 -10.75 -7.78
C GLY A 237 24.92 -10.29 -6.36
N GLY A 238 23.72 -10.61 -5.87
CA GLY A 238 23.36 -10.39 -4.47
C GLY A 238 23.95 -11.48 -3.55
N ALA A 239 24.03 -11.19 -2.25
CA ALA A 239 24.51 -12.12 -1.24
C ALA A 239 23.58 -12.13 -0.02
N ILE A 240 23.44 -13.31 0.60
CA ILE A 240 22.74 -13.45 1.88
C ILE A 240 23.54 -12.74 2.97
N LEU A 241 22.93 -11.76 3.61
CA LEU A 241 23.47 -10.96 4.71
C LEU A 241 23.27 -11.68 6.06
N CYS A 242 22.08 -12.24 6.29
CA CYS A 242 21.75 -13.07 7.44
C CYS A 242 20.61 -14.03 7.18
N ILE A 243 20.46 -14.98 8.10
CA ILE A 243 19.35 -15.92 8.16
C ILE A 243 18.78 -15.90 9.58
N GLY A 244 17.47 -15.74 9.69
CA GLY A 244 16.74 -15.71 10.94
C GLY A 244 15.95 -16.99 11.19
N PHE A 245 15.76 -17.34 12.47
CA PHE A 245 14.83 -18.38 12.90
C PHE A 245 14.08 -17.96 14.16
N ALA A 246 12.76 -18.07 14.16
CA ALA A 246 11.94 -17.97 15.37
C ALA A 246 11.48 -19.37 15.80
N THR A 247 11.69 -19.70 17.07
CA THR A 247 11.35 -21.02 17.65
C THR A 247 10.09 -20.99 18.50
N ARG A 248 9.72 -19.80 18.99
CA ARG A 248 8.45 -19.51 19.69
C ARG A 248 8.14 -18.02 19.61
N PRO A 249 6.88 -17.59 19.78
CA PRO A 249 6.53 -16.17 19.82
C PRO A 249 7.41 -15.39 20.79
N GLY A 250 8.00 -14.30 20.30
CA GLY A 250 8.90 -13.43 21.05
C GLY A 250 10.35 -13.90 21.16
N LYS A 251 10.75 -15.02 20.54
CA LYS A 251 12.14 -15.50 20.58
C LYS A 251 12.66 -15.84 19.18
N ALA A 252 13.72 -15.14 18.78
CA ALA A 252 14.40 -15.35 17.50
C ALA A 252 15.93 -15.51 17.63
N TRP A 253 16.52 -16.13 16.62
CA TRP A 253 17.96 -16.28 16.43
C TRP A 253 18.33 -15.68 15.09
N VAL A 254 19.36 -14.84 15.05
CA VAL A 254 19.87 -14.25 13.80
C VAL A 254 21.29 -14.73 13.56
N PHE A 255 21.51 -15.36 12.43
CA PHE A 255 22.81 -15.87 11.99
C PHE A 255 23.41 -14.90 10.97
N PRO A 256 24.46 -14.15 11.31
CA PRO A 256 25.16 -13.31 10.34
C PRO A 256 25.88 -14.18 9.29
N ILE A 257 25.88 -13.73 8.04
CA ILE A 257 26.52 -14.43 6.91
C ILE A 257 27.53 -13.50 6.23
N ASN A 258 27.09 -12.61 5.32
CA ASN A 258 27.98 -11.77 4.49
C ASN A 258 27.77 -10.25 4.69
N HIS A 259 27.39 -9.81 5.89
CA HIS A 259 27.17 -8.38 6.10
C HIS A 259 28.49 -7.57 6.08
N PRO A 260 28.61 -6.45 5.33
CA PRO A 260 29.88 -5.71 5.19
C PRO A 260 30.46 -5.19 6.52
N GLN A 261 29.60 -4.76 7.44
CA GLN A 261 30.01 -4.29 8.77
C GLN A 261 30.35 -5.42 9.77
N MET A 262 30.14 -6.69 9.40
CA MET A 262 30.44 -7.85 10.26
C MET A 262 31.05 -8.98 9.42
N LYS A 263 32.38 -9.05 9.42
CA LYS A 263 33.10 -10.11 8.69
C LYS A 263 33.06 -11.43 9.46
N MET A 264 32.36 -12.41 8.90
CA MET A 264 32.44 -13.80 9.34
C MET A 264 33.58 -14.52 8.62
N THR A 265 34.25 -15.45 9.31
CA THR A 265 35.23 -16.31 8.63
C THR A 265 34.51 -17.31 7.72
N ALA A 266 35.11 -17.65 6.58
CA ALA A 266 34.55 -18.63 5.64
C ALA A 266 34.22 -19.98 6.32
N LYS A 267 35.03 -20.40 7.31
CA LYS A 267 34.78 -21.59 8.13
C LYS A 267 33.48 -21.47 8.94
N SER A 268 33.22 -20.30 9.54
CA SER A 268 32.01 -20.04 10.30
C SER A 268 30.78 -20.01 9.40
N VAL A 269 30.86 -19.31 8.27
CA VAL A 269 29.78 -19.26 7.27
C VAL A 269 29.44 -20.67 6.77
N ARG A 270 30.43 -21.47 6.37
CA ARG A 270 30.20 -22.86 5.95
C ARG A 270 29.53 -23.71 7.04
N LYS A 271 29.93 -23.51 8.30
CA LYS A 271 29.34 -24.21 9.45
C LYS A 271 27.87 -23.81 9.65
N ILE A 272 27.55 -22.52 9.52
CA ILE A 272 26.18 -22.01 9.60
C ILE A 272 25.35 -22.56 8.43
N MET A 273 25.82 -22.44 7.19
CA MET A 273 25.09 -22.91 6.01
C MET A 273 24.84 -24.42 6.03
N ARG A 274 25.78 -25.22 6.56
CA ARG A 274 25.57 -26.66 6.78
C ARG A 274 24.44 -26.92 7.78
N PHE A 275 24.39 -26.15 8.86
CA PHE A 275 23.31 -26.25 9.84
C PHE A 275 21.96 -25.77 9.26
N VAL A 276 21.96 -24.70 8.48
CA VAL A 276 20.76 -24.23 7.77
C VAL A 276 20.24 -25.33 6.85
N LYS A 277 21.11 -25.92 6.00
CA LYS A 277 20.77 -27.04 5.12
C LYS A 277 20.11 -28.19 5.90
N GLU A 278 20.68 -28.56 7.04
CA GLU A 278 20.12 -29.59 7.92
C GLU A 278 18.68 -29.24 8.38
N ILE A 279 18.45 -28.02 8.87
CA ILE A 279 17.16 -27.62 9.42
C ILE A 279 16.09 -27.44 8.34
N VAL A 280 16.41 -26.69 7.28
CA VAL A 280 15.43 -26.37 6.24
C VAL A 280 15.11 -27.57 5.36
N GLY A 281 16.03 -28.51 5.20
CA GLY A 281 15.84 -29.75 4.44
C GLY A 281 15.21 -30.90 5.25
N ALA A 282 15.22 -30.87 6.58
CA ALA A 282 14.61 -31.92 7.41
C ALA A 282 13.07 -31.93 7.29
N ASP A 283 12.39 -32.95 7.80
CA ASP A 283 10.92 -32.92 7.95
C ASP A 283 10.50 -32.14 9.21
N THR A 284 11.32 -32.24 10.27
CA THR A 284 11.11 -31.58 11.57
C THR A 284 12.38 -30.80 11.98
N PRO A 285 12.28 -29.56 12.52
CA PRO A 285 11.05 -28.78 12.74
C PRO A 285 10.30 -28.47 11.45
N LYS A 286 8.99 -28.27 11.51
CA LYS A 286 8.21 -27.81 10.35
C LYS A 286 8.60 -26.37 10.00
N LYS A 287 8.83 -26.06 8.73
CA LYS A 287 9.25 -24.71 8.29
C LYS A 287 8.05 -23.87 7.91
N VAL A 288 8.00 -22.68 8.47
CA VAL A 288 7.03 -21.64 8.17
C VAL A 288 7.78 -20.46 7.57
N ALA A 289 7.28 -19.90 6.48
CA ALA A 289 7.83 -18.67 5.92
C ALA A 289 6.70 -17.71 5.56
N GLN A 290 7.05 -16.44 5.37
CA GLN A 290 6.22 -15.51 4.63
C GLN A 290 6.79 -15.42 3.22
N ASN A 291 6.02 -15.82 2.20
CA ASN A 291 6.52 -15.81 0.82
C ASN A 291 7.75 -16.71 0.61
N GLY A 292 7.73 -17.91 1.21
CA GLY A 292 8.79 -18.92 1.24
C GLY A 292 9.36 -19.31 -0.12
N GLN A 293 8.62 -19.04 -1.20
CA GLN A 293 9.10 -19.14 -2.58
C GLN A 293 10.39 -18.33 -2.79
N TYR A 294 10.50 -17.15 -2.18
CA TYR A 294 11.67 -16.29 -2.26
C TYR A 294 12.88 -16.90 -1.56
N GLU A 295 12.73 -17.32 -0.29
CA GLU A 295 13.80 -17.96 0.47
C GLU A 295 14.25 -19.26 -0.23
N ARG A 296 13.31 -20.04 -0.74
CA ARG A 296 13.60 -21.28 -1.49
C ARG A 296 14.47 -21.02 -2.70
N LYS A 297 14.16 -20.00 -3.51
CA LYS A 297 14.96 -19.65 -4.70
C LYS A 297 16.43 -19.34 -4.35
N TRP A 298 16.66 -18.65 -3.23
CA TRP A 298 18.01 -18.39 -2.73
C TRP A 298 18.71 -19.65 -2.20
N MET A 299 18.00 -20.49 -1.46
CA MET A 299 18.57 -21.74 -0.96
C MET A 299 18.95 -22.70 -2.09
N VAL A 300 18.09 -22.86 -3.10
CA VAL A 300 18.35 -23.72 -4.26
C VAL A 300 19.59 -23.25 -5.03
N HIS A 301 19.77 -21.93 -5.19
CA HIS A 301 20.99 -21.36 -5.76
C HIS A 301 22.26 -21.76 -4.98
N HIS A 302 22.15 -21.99 -3.67
CA HIS A 302 23.23 -22.49 -2.82
C HIS A 302 23.27 -24.02 -2.68
N GLY A 303 22.56 -24.77 -3.53
CA GLY A 303 22.52 -26.23 -3.49
C GLY A 303 21.80 -26.82 -2.27
N ILE A 304 20.84 -26.06 -1.72
CA ILE A 304 20.01 -26.44 -0.58
C ILE A 304 18.55 -26.48 -1.06
N ASP A 305 17.88 -27.61 -0.91
CA ASP A 305 16.44 -27.72 -1.20
C ASP A 305 15.63 -27.67 0.11
N PRO A 306 15.04 -26.52 0.47
CA PRO A 306 14.27 -26.40 1.69
C PRO A 306 12.85 -26.98 1.53
N GLN A 307 12.39 -27.70 2.56
CA GLN A 307 11.02 -28.16 2.66
C GLN A 307 10.13 -27.11 3.31
N MET A 308 9.33 -26.40 2.52
CA MET A 308 8.31 -25.49 3.05
C MET A 308 7.07 -26.27 3.49
N HIS A 309 6.59 -26.01 4.71
CA HIS A 309 5.43 -26.71 5.28
C HIS A 309 4.21 -25.81 5.45
N PHE A 310 4.42 -24.49 5.55
CA PHE A 310 3.36 -23.50 5.63
C PHE A 310 3.89 -22.16 5.15
N ASP A 311 3.04 -21.40 4.45
CA ASP A 311 3.34 -20.04 4.03
C ASP A 311 2.23 -19.10 4.49
N THR A 312 2.57 -18.08 5.28
CA THR A 312 1.59 -17.15 5.86
C THR A 312 0.97 -16.20 4.84
N LYS A 313 1.64 -15.95 3.71
CA LYS A 313 1.10 -15.21 2.55
C LYS A 313 0.04 -16.03 1.83
N ILE A 314 0.33 -17.31 1.56
CA ILE A 314 -0.62 -18.24 0.95
C ILE A 314 -1.81 -18.47 1.87
N ALA A 315 -1.58 -18.62 3.18
CA ALA A 315 -2.65 -18.81 4.15
C ALA A 315 -3.57 -17.59 4.21
N ALA A 316 -3.01 -16.38 4.17
CA ALA A 316 -3.81 -15.16 4.09
C ALA A 316 -4.67 -15.13 2.82
N TYR A 317 -4.09 -15.48 1.67
CA TYR A 317 -4.82 -15.52 0.40
C TYR A 317 -5.96 -16.55 0.43
N LEU A 318 -5.72 -17.75 0.94
CA LEU A 318 -6.76 -18.79 1.04
C LEU A 318 -7.88 -18.41 2.01
N LEU A 319 -7.59 -17.62 3.05
CA LEU A 319 -8.59 -17.14 3.99
C LEU A 319 -9.40 -15.97 3.42
N ASP A 320 -8.81 -15.19 2.51
CA ASP A 320 -9.44 -14.04 1.85
C ASP A 320 -8.57 -13.55 0.67
N GLU A 321 -8.96 -13.86 -0.57
CA GLU A 321 -8.20 -13.43 -1.76
C GLU A 321 -8.20 -11.90 -1.97
N ASN A 322 -9.17 -11.20 -1.38
CA ASN A 322 -9.31 -9.75 -1.45
C ASN A 322 -8.57 -9.04 -0.30
N GLY A 323 -8.07 -9.80 0.67
CA GLY A 323 -7.35 -9.30 1.83
C GLY A 323 -5.89 -8.90 1.56
N PRO A 324 -5.23 -8.23 2.52
CA PRO A 324 -3.79 -8.04 2.47
C PRO A 324 -3.07 -9.37 2.73
N THR A 325 -2.04 -9.67 1.93
CA THR A 325 -1.24 -10.90 2.11
C THR A 325 0.19 -10.62 2.59
N GLY A 326 0.61 -9.35 2.68
CA GLY A 326 1.93 -8.95 3.17
C GLY A 326 2.09 -9.10 4.68
N LEU A 327 3.32 -9.40 5.14
CA LEU A 327 3.63 -9.64 6.54
C LEU A 327 3.25 -8.48 7.46
N LYS A 328 3.73 -7.27 7.14
CA LYS A 328 3.50 -6.07 7.95
C LYS A 328 2.00 -5.77 8.17
N PRO A 329 1.15 -5.64 7.12
CA PRO A 329 -0.27 -5.38 7.34
C PRO A 329 -0.96 -6.51 8.11
N LEU A 330 -0.61 -7.77 7.84
CA LEU A 330 -1.17 -8.91 8.57
C LEU A 330 -0.78 -8.91 10.05
N ALA A 331 0.52 -8.75 10.35
CA ALA A 331 1.05 -8.76 11.70
C ALA A 331 0.53 -7.58 12.54
N LYS A 332 0.37 -6.39 11.95
CA LYS A 332 -0.26 -5.25 12.63
C LYS A 332 -1.71 -5.54 12.99
N ALA A 333 -2.47 -6.09 12.06
CA ALA A 333 -3.89 -6.35 12.27
C ALA A 333 -4.17 -7.53 13.20
N LEU A 334 -3.42 -8.63 13.06
CA LEU A 334 -3.70 -9.90 13.75
C LEU A 334 -2.82 -10.11 14.98
N CYS A 335 -1.62 -9.54 15.02
CA CYS A 335 -0.66 -9.71 16.11
C CYS A 335 -0.41 -8.41 16.89
N GLN A 336 -1.05 -7.29 16.53
CA GLN A 336 -0.82 -5.96 17.12
C GLN A 336 0.65 -5.55 17.08
N ALA A 337 1.34 -5.92 16.00
CA ALA A 337 2.75 -5.64 15.84
C ALA A 337 3.02 -4.12 15.79
N PRO A 338 4.15 -3.62 16.37
CA PRO A 338 4.57 -2.24 16.21
C PRO A 338 5.07 -2.00 14.77
N ASP A 339 5.58 -0.80 14.48
CA ASP A 339 6.44 -0.60 13.32
C ASP A 339 7.87 -1.07 13.68
N TRP A 340 8.45 -1.99 12.90
CA TRP A 340 9.82 -2.50 13.12
C TRP A 340 10.79 -2.20 11.97
N ASP A 341 10.33 -1.49 10.93
CA ASP A 341 11.12 -1.05 9.79
C ASP A 341 11.42 0.46 9.79
N GLU A 342 11.10 1.15 10.89
CA GLU A 342 11.25 2.60 10.98
C GLU A 342 12.73 3.03 10.88
N GLY A 343 12.99 3.91 9.90
CA GLY A 343 14.31 4.46 9.62
C GLY A 343 15.26 3.53 8.87
N ILE A 344 14.74 2.49 8.20
CA ILE A 344 15.54 1.62 7.32
C ILE A 344 15.45 2.13 5.88
N ASP A 345 16.58 2.49 5.27
CA ASP A 345 16.70 2.77 3.84
C ASP A 345 17.15 1.52 3.09
N TRP A 346 16.25 0.96 2.28
CA TRP A 346 16.49 -0.25 1.48
C TRP A 346 17.18 0.01 0.14
N LYS A 347 17.53 1.28 -0.18
CA LYS A 347 18.36 1.60 -1.36
C LYS A 347 19.80 1.15 -1.19
N THR A 348 20.24 1.02 0.06
CA THR A 348 21.57 0.54 0.44
C THR A 348 21.44 -0.61 1.43
N ILE A 349 22.55 -1.29 1.72
CA ILE A 349 22.57 -2.34 2.74
C ILE A 349 22.33 -1.68 4.11
N PRO A 350 21.27 -2.05 4.86
CA PRO A 350 20.98 -1.43 6.14
C PRO A 350 22.09 -1.65 7.18
N PRO A 351 22.32 -0.72 8.12
CA PRO A 351 23.27 -0.95 9.22
C PRO A 351 22.88 -2.15 10.10
N LEU A 352 23.86 -2.84 10.69
CA LEU A 352 23.66 -4.02 11.55
C LEU A 352 22.61 -3.81 12.65
N LYS A 353 22.66 -2.65 13.32
CA LYS A 353 21.75 -2.28 14.42
C LYS A 353 20.28 -2.19 13.99
N LYS A 354 20.02 -2.11 12.68
CA LYS A 354 18.68 -2.08 12.08
C LYS A 354 18.31 -3.39 11.41
N LEU A 355 19.26 -4.05 10.75
CA LEU A 355 19.02 -5.30 10.02
C LEU A 355 18.66 -6.47 10.95
N TRP A 356 19.38 -6.65 12.06
CA TRP A 356 19.14 -7.81 12.94
C TRP A 356 17.77 -7.78 13.64
N PRO A 357 17.35 -6.66 14.26
CA PRO A 357 15.99 -6.59 14.82
C PRO A 357 14.91 -6.76 13.75
N TYR A 358 15.16 -6.27 12.52
CA TYR A 358 14.22 -6.40 11.41
C TYR A 358 13.99 -7.86 11.02
N ASN A 359 15.05 -8.60 10.69
CA ASN A 359 14.97 -10.02 10.32
C ASN A 359 14.41 -10.89 11.47
N ALA A 360 14.79 -10.59 12.72
CA ALA A 360 14.25 -11.25 13.88
C ALA A 360 12.73 -11.04 14.02
N ALA A 361 12.25 -9.82 13.80
CA ALA A 361 10.84 -9.49 13.83
C ALA A 361 10.08 -10.15 12.68
N ASP A 362 10.66 -10.22 11.47
CA ASP A 362 10.03 -10.90 10.34
C ASP A 362 9.85 -12.40 10.62
N CYS A 363 10.85 -13.07 11.22
CA CYS A 363 10.71 -14.45 11.70
C CYS A 363 9.62 -14.59 12.78
N ASP A 364 9.65 -13.76 13.82
CA ASP A 364 8.74 -13.85 14.97
C ASP A 364 7.29 -13.60 14.55
N TYR A 365 7.02 -12.54 13.78
CA TYR A 365 5.67 -12.23 13.33
C TYR A 365 5.15 -13.24 12.31
N THR A 366 6.02 -13.82 11.48
CA THR A 366 5.66 -14.97 10.63
C THR A 366 5.21 -16.15 11.50
N LEU A 367 5.92 -16.47 12.58
CA LEU A 367 5.54 -17.57 13.48
C LEU A 367 4.22 -17.30 14.22
N ARG A 368 3.99 -16.06 14.66
CA ARG A 368 2.73 -15.66 15.32
C ARG A 368 1.54 -15.74 14.37
N LEU A 369 1.72 -15.24 13.14
CA LEU A 369 0.69 -15.34 12.10
C LEU A 369 0.38 -16.78 11.77
N TYR A 370 1.39 -17.65 11.70
CA TYR A 370 1.19 -19.08 11.50
C TYR A 370 0.25 -19.68 12.53
N TYR A 371 0.42 -19.42 13.82
CA TYR A 371 -0.48 -19.98 14.84
C TYR A 371 -1.93 -19.52 14.68
N ILE A 372 -2.13 -18.24 14.33
CA ILE A 372 -3.46 -17.66 14.08
C ILE A 372 -4.08 -18.26 12.82
N GLN A 373 -3.35 -18.21 11.70
CA GLN A 373 -3.84 -18.61 10.39
C GLN A 373 -4.01 -20.12 10.29
N ARG A 374 -3.11 -20.93 10.85
CA ARG A 374 -3.24 -22.39 10.86
C ARG A 374 -4.52 -22.83 11.55
N LYS A 375 -4.89 -22.20 12.68
CA LYS A 375 -6.17 -22.48 13.36
C LYS A 375 -7.35 -22.21 12.43
N ARG A 376 -7.33 -21.08 11.72
CA ARG A 376 -8.41 -20.68 10.80
C ARG A 376 -8.49 -21.58 9.55
N ILE A 377 -7.36 -21.89 8.93
CA ILE A 377 -7.27 -22.81 7.79
C ILE A 377 -7.78 -24.20 8.18
N ASN A 378 -7.36 -24.71 9.34
CA ASN A 378 -7.77 -26.04 9.81
C ASN A 378 -9.24 -26.11 10.23
N ALA A 379 -9.87 -24.97 10.55
CA ALA A 379 -11.30 -24.92 10.83
C ALA A 379 -12.15 -25.13 9.56
N ILE A 380 -11.56 -25.01 8.37
CA ILE A 380 -12.22 -25.20 7.08
C ILE A 380 -11.50 -26.32 6.32
N PRO A 381 -11.99 -27.59 6.37
CA PRO A 381 -11.30 -28.75 5.80
C PRO A 381 -10.90 -28.60 4.33
N ALA A 382 -11.72 -27.92 3.53
CA ALA A 382 -11.41 -27.63 2.13
C ALA A 382 -10.13 -26.78 1.98
N LEU A 383 -9.97 -25.72 2.79
CA LEU A 383 -8.78 -24.87 2.75
C LEU A 383 -7.53 -25.61 3.25
N ALA A 384 -7.67 -26.45 4.28
CA ALA A 384 -6.56 -27.27 4.78
C ALA A 384 -6.04 -28.23 3.69
N ARG A 385 -6.95 -28.85 2.91
CA ARG A 385 -6.58 -29.69 1.76
C ARG A 385 -5.92 -28.88 0.65
N LEU A 386 -6.51 -27.74 0.27
CA LEU A 386 -5.93 -26.86 -0.77
C LEU A 386 -4.52 -26.39 -0.41
N MET A 387 -4.31 -25.96 0.84
CA MET A 387 -2.99 -25.57 1.32
C MET A 387 -1.98 -26.71 1.20
N LYS A 388 -2.33 -27.89 1.72
CA LYS A 388 -1.41 -29.04 1.81
C LYS A 388 -1.09 -29.66 0.45
N PHE A 389 -2.11 -29.86 -0.39
CA PHE A 389 -1.99 -30.69 -1.59
C PHE A 389 -1.83 -29.90 -2.88
N LEU A 390 -2.15 -28.59 -2.88
CA LEU A 390 -2.03 -27.75 -4.07
C LEU A 390 -1.07 -26.59 -3.84
N MET A 391 -1.37 -25.70 -2.90
CA MET A 391 -0.70 -24.40 -2.82
C MET A 391 0.77 -24.49 -2.41
N ILE A 392 1.10 -25.27 -1.37
CA ILE A 392 2.49 -25.45 -0.93
C ILE A 392 3.33 -26.19 -1.98
N PRO A 393 2.88 -27.34 -2.54
CA PRO A 393 3.59 -27.97 -3.65
C PRO A 393 3.79 -27.06 -4.87
N ALA A 394 2.75 -26.32 -5.28
CA ALA A 394 2.83 -25.39 -6.39
C ALA A 394 3.84 -24.27 -6.14
N ALA A 395 3.87 -23.69 -4.92
CA ALA A 395 4.84 -22.67 -4.57
C ALA A 395 6.30 -23.18 -4.65
N ASN A 396 6.53 -24.45 -4.28
CA ASN A 396 7.86 -25.07 -4.43
C ASN A 396 8.24 -25.19 -5.91
N ILE A 397 7.35 -25.71 -6.76
CA ILE A 397 7.59 -25.84 -8.20
C ILE A 397 7.82 -24.47 -8.85
N LEU A 398 7.01 -23.46 -8.51
CA LEU A 398 7.15 -22.10 -9.03
C LEU A 398 8.49 -21.46 -8.63
N ALA A 399 8.98 -21.68 -7.40
CA ALA A 399 10.32 -21.22 -7.00
C ALA A 399 11.42 -21.81 -7.90
N GLU A 400 11.28 -23.08 -8.28
CA GLU A 400 12.24 -23.76 -9.15
C GLU A 400 12.17 -23.27 -10.59
N MET A 401 10.96 -23.10 -11.12
CA MET A 401 10.75 -22.51 -12.45
C MET A 401 11.36 -21.10 -12.53
N GLU A 402 11.12 -20.27 -11.51
CA GLU A 402 11.73 -18.93 -11.44
C GLU A 402 13.26 -18.97 -11.34
N HIS A 403 13.81 -19.95 -10.61
CA HIS A 403 15.25 -20.11 -10.48
C HIS A 403 15.92 -20.54 -11.79
N ARG A 404 15.30 -21.48 -12.52
CA ARG A 404 15.78 -21.96 -13.82
C ARG A 404 15.67 -20.89 -14.90
N GLY A 405 14.57 -20.12 -14.91
CA GLY A 405 14.30 -19.11 -15.92
C GLY A 405 14.03 -19.70 -17.31
N VAL A 406 14.13 -18.86 -18.32
CA VAL A 406 13.95 -19.23 -19.74
C VAL A 406 15.12 -18.69 -20.55
N ALA A 407 15.66 -19.51 -21.45
CA ALA A 407 16.71 -19.07 -22.37
C ALA A 407 16.13 -18.08 -23.39
N ILE A 408 16.85 -16.98 -23.62
CA ILE A 408 16.45 -15.93 -24.57
C ILE A 408 17.59 -15.71 -25.55
N ASP A 409 17.29 -15.80 -26.84
CA ASP A 409 18.21 -15.40 -27.91
C ASP A 409 18.31 -13.86 -27.93
N ARG A 410 19.37 -13.35 -27.30
CA ARG A 410 19.63 -11.91 -27.19
C ARG A 410 19.94 -11.28 -28.54
N LYS A 411 20.57 -12.01 -29.47
CA LYS A 411 20.89 -11.47 -30.80
C LYS A 411 19.60 -11.23 -31.56
N ARG A 412 18.74 -12.25 -31.64
CA ARG A 412 17.44 -12.13 -32.27
C ARG A 412 16.58 -11.05 -31.61
N LEU A 413 16.60 -10.94 -30.28
CA LEU A 413 15.86 -9.89 -29.58
C LEU A 413 16.34 -8.48 -29.95
N ASN A 414 17.67 -8.27 -30.04
CA ASN A 414 18.25 -7.00 -30.46
C ASN A 414 17.92 -6.69 -31.93
N ASP A 415 18.05 -7.66 -32.82
CA ASP A 415 17.72 -7.52 -34.25
C ASP A 415 16.24 -7.12 -34.42
N ARG A 416 15.33 -7.75 -33.66
CA ARG A 416 13.90 -7.40 -33.66
C ARG A 416 13.63 -6.02 -33.06
N THR A 417 14.40 -5.61 -32.06
CA THR A 417 14.29 -4.27 -31.47
C THR A 417 14.65 -3.21 -32.51
N ILE A 418 15.76 -3.39 -33.23
CA ILE A 418 16.18 -2.48 -34.32
C ILE A 418 15.12 -2.43 -35.42
N GLN A 419 14.62 -3.58 -35.87
CA GLN A 419 13.54 -3.63 -36.88
C GLN A 419 12.28 -2.89 -36.43
N ALA A 420 11.89 -3.04 -35.16
CA ALA A 420 10.73 -2.34 -34.61
C ALA A 420 10.97 -0.83 -34.53
N GLU A 421 12.16 -0.38 -34.16
CA GLU A 421 12.54 1.03 -34.13
C GLU A 421 12.54 1.66 -35.53
N GLU A 422 13.07 0.97 -36.53
CA GLU A 422 13.02 1.41 -37.93
C GLU A 422 11.59 1.50 -38.46
N ALA A 423 10.76 0.47 -38.19
CA ALA A 423 9.35 0.46 -38.58
C ALA A 423 8.60 1.63 -37.91
N LEU A 424 8.85 1.86 -36.61
CA LEU A 424 8.27 2.98 -35.87
C LEU A 424 8.72 4.33 -36.43
N TRP A 425 9.99 4.48 -36.82
CA TRP A 425 10.50 5.68 -37.46
C TRP A 425 9.82 5.93 -38.81
N LYS A 426 9.69 4.90 -39.67
CA LYS A 426 8.99 4.99 -40.96
C LYS A 426 7.52 5.38 -40.76
N LEU A 427 6.83 4.78 -39.79
CA LEU A 427 5.44 5.15 -39.45
C LEU A 427 5.33 6.57 -38.94
N ARG A 428 6.22 7.02 -38.04
CA ARG A 428 6.24 8.41 -37.57
C ARG A 428 6.48 9.40 -38.70
N LYS A 429 7.36 9.07 -39.67
CA LYS A 429 7.57 9.89 -40.86
C LYS A 429 6.30 9.99 -41.72
N LYS A 430 5.61 8.87 -41.96
CA LYS A 430 4.31 8.84 -42.67
C LYS A 430 3.25 9.68 -41.94
N LEU A 431 3.13 9.51 -40.62
CA LEU A 431 2.17 10.28 -39.82
C LEU A 431 2.48 11.78 -39.81
N ARG A 432 3.75 12.17 -39.76
CA ARG A 432 4.16 13.57 -39.86
C ARG A 432 3.76 14.21 -41.19
N ALA A 433 3.72 13.45 -42.28
CA ALA A 433 3.32 13.97 -43.59
C ALA A 433 1.84 14.42 -43.63
N PHE A 434 0.99 13.95 -42.71
CA PHE A 434 -0.38 14.42 -42.57
C PHE A 434 -0.50 15.77 -41.84
N ILE A 435 0.57 16.28 -41.24
CA ILE A 435 0.58 17.60 -40.60
C ILE A 435 0.83 18.65 -41.70
N PRO A 436 -0.15 19.50 -42.06
CA PRO A 436 -0.01 20.45 -43.15
C PRO A 436 0.99 21.56 -42.80
N SER A 437 1.63 22.15 -43.81
CA SER A 437 2.64 23.20 -43.65
C SER A 437 2.18 24.44 -42.87
N ARG A 438 0.87 24.76 -42.90
CA ARG A 438 0.28 25.85 -42.11
C ARG A 438 0.40 25.62 -40.60
N VAL A 439 0.49 24.37 -40.17
CA VAL A 439 0.73 23.99 -38.78
C VAL A 439 2.23 23.88 -38.58
N LYS A 440 2.83 24.89 -37.92
CA LYS A 440 4.28 24.98 -37.80
C LYS A 440 4.82 23.93 -36.83
N ILE A 441 5.80 23.16 -37.28
CA ILE A 441 6.60 22.30 -36.41
C ILE A 441 7.83 23.10 -35.96
N VAL A 442 7.97 23.31 -34.66
CA VAL A 442 9.05 24.08 -34.04
C VAL A 442 9.71 23.28 -32.93
N GLN A 443 11.00 23.49 -32.68
CA GLN A 443 11.65 22.91 -31.49
C GLN A 443 11.40 23.80 -30.28
N ASN A 444 11.09 23.20 -29.13
CA ASN A 444 11.06 23.94 -27.86
C ASN A 444 12.48 24.10 -27.27
N ARG A 445 12.59 24.83 -26.15
CA ARG A 445 13.87 25.06 -25.43
C ARG A 445 14.63 23.79 -25.00
N LYS A 446 14.02 22.61 -25.11
CA LYS A 446 14.62 21.30 -24.81
C LYS A 446 14.93 20.49 -26.08
N GLY A 447 14.82 21.08 -27.27
CA GLY A 447 15.05 20.40 -28.55
C GLY A 447 13.94 19.44 -28.98
N ILE A 448 12.75 19.51 -28.36
CA ILE A 448 11.63 18.60 -28.69
C ILE A 448 10.74 19.24 -29.75
N ASP A 449 10.45 18.48 -30.81
CA ASP A 449 9.49 18.89 -31.84
C ASP A 449 8.10 19.15 -31.24
N CYS A 450 7.55 20.34 -31.54
CA CYS A 450 6.27 20.83 -31.09
C CYS A 450 5.45 21.32 -32.30
N VAL A 451 4.13 21.16 -32.21
CA VAL A 451 3.16 21.65 -33.17
C VAL A 451 2.58 22.96 -32.66
N ASN A 452 2.59 23.99 -33.50
CA ASN A 452 1.92 25.27 -33.26
C ASN A 452 0.73 25.43 -34.21
N ASP A 453 -0.46 25.53 -33.63
CA ASP A 453 -1.77 25.66 -34.29
C ASP A 453 -2.46 26.88 -33.69
N GLU A 454 -2.92 27.84 -34.51
CA GLU A 454 -3.43 29.14 -34.04
C GLU A 454 -4.55 28.99 -32.99
N ASP A 455 -5.41 27.98 -33.17
CA ASP A 455 -6.54 27.70 -32.30
C ASP A 455 -6.19 26.84 -31.07
N PHE A 456 -5.00 26.24 -31.00
CA PHE A 456 -4.68 25.20 -30.00
C PHE A 456 -3.33 25.38 -29.32
N GLY A 457 -2.56 26.39 -29.74
CA GLY A 457 -1.27 26.78 -29.21
C GLY A 457 -0.15 25.79 -29.52
N VAL A 458 0.94 25.89 -28.76
CA VAL A 458 2.13 25.05 -28.94
C VAL A 458 2.07 23.80 -28.05
N MET A 459 2.23 22.61 -28.62
CA MET A 459 2.33 21.36 -27.85
C MET A 459 3.38 20.39 -28.40
N PRO A 460 4.03 19.55 -27.57
CA PRO A 460 5.01 18.59 -28.03
C PRO A 460 4.37 17.46 -28.85
N ILE A 461 5.05 17.02 -29.92
CA ILE A 461 4.68 15.82 -30.67
C ILE A 461 4.97 14.61 -29.78
N ASN A 462 3.92 14.08 -29.19
CA ASN A 462 3.96 12.84 -28.43
C ASN A 462 2.81 11.96 -28.91
N TRP A 463 3.13 10.95 -29.72
CA TRP A 463 2.15 10.00 -30.26
C TRP A 463 1.44 9.15 -29.20
N ASN A 464 1.92 9.18 -27.94
CA ASN A 464 1.24 8.55 -26.80
C ASN A 464 0.36 9.53 -26.00
N SER A 465 0.35 10.82 -26.37
CA SER A 465 -0.46 11.84 -25.70
C SER A 465 -1.88 11.81 -26.22
N THR A 466 -2.84 11.52 -25.34
CA THR A 466 -4.28 11.56 -25.68
C THR A 466 -4.73 12.95 -26.13
N LYS A 467 -4.10 14.02 -25.61
CA LYS A 467 -4.35 15.39 -26.07
C LYS A 467 -3.89 15.60 -27.52
N PHE A 468 -2.69 15.12 -27.84
CA PHE A 468 -2.13 15.25 -29.19
C PHE A 468 -2.91 14.39 -30.20
N LEU A 469 -3.19 13.13 -29.85
CA LEU A 469 -3.99 12.23 -30.69
C LEU A 469 -5.40 12.77 -30.92
N GLY A 470 -6.06 13.30 -29.89
CA GLY A 470 -7.39 13.88 -30.04
C GLY A 470 -7.41 15.08 -30.99
N TRP A 471 -6.40 15.95 -30.91
CA TRP A 471 -6.21 17.04 -31.88
C TRP A 471 -5.93 16.50 -33.28
N PHE A 472 -4.97 15.59 -33.43
CA PHE A 472 -4.53 15.07 -34.73
C PHE A 472 -5.65 14.34 -35.48
N LEU A 473 -6.39 13.46 -34.80
CA LEU A 473 -7.42 12.63 -35.42
C LEU A 473 -8.72 13.40 -35.69
N TYR A 474 -9.23 14.09 -34.68
CA TYR A 474 -10.59 14.65 -34.74
C TYR A 474 -10.62 16.10 -35.17
N LYS A 475 -9.58 16.88 -34.85
CA LYS A 475 -9.52 18.31 -35.24
C LYS A 475 -8.82 18.48 -36.58
N LEU A 476 -7.64 17.88 -36.74
CA LEU A 476 -6.83 18.05 -37.94
C LEU A 476 -7.35 17.16 -39.09
N LEU A 477 -7.46 15.85 -38.87
CA LEU A 477 -7.94 14.90 -39.89
C LEU A 477 -9.47 14.83 -40.00
N LYS A 478 -10.20 15.48 -39.09
CA LYS A 478 -11.68 15.52 -39.06
C LYS A 478 -12.34 14.14 -39.10
N LEU A 479 -11.70 13.14 -38.49
CA LEU A 479 -12.30 11.81 -38.36
C LEU A 479 -13.56 11.86 -37.48
N PRO A 480 -14.54 10.97 -37.69
CA PRO A 480 -15.75 10.93 -36.89
C PRO A 480 -15.43 10.61 -35.44
N LEU A 481 -16.10 11.32 -34.52
CA LEU A 481 -15.98 11.08 -33.10
C LEU A 481 -16.90 9.92 -32.67
N LEU A 482 -16.33 8.75 -32.44
CA LEU A 482 -17.10 7.53 -32.11
C LEU A 482 -17.42 7.38 -30.62
N GLU A 483 -16.56 7.90 -29.73
CA GLU A 483 -16.73 7.77 -28.27
C GLU A 483 -16.17 9.00 -27.52
N LEU A 484 -16.87 9.40 -26.46
CA LEU A 484 -16.38 10.33 -25.44
C LEU A 484 -15.96 9.59 -24.17
N THR A 485 -14.81 9.97 -23.63
CA THR A 485 -14.36 9.58 -22.28
C THR A 485 -15.33 10.11 -21.21
N LYS A 486 -15.28 9.54 -20.00
CA LYS A 486 -16.05 10.02 -18.83
C LYS A 486 -15.84 11.50 -18.47
N THR A 487 -14.75 12.10 -18.96
CA THR A 487 -14.45 13.53 -18.78
C THR A 487 -14.90 14.39 -19.96
N GLY A 488 -15.68 13.84 -20.90
CA GLY A 488 -16.19 14.53 -22.09
C GLY A 488 -15.16 14.77 -23.19
N LYS A 489 -13.99 14.13 -23.13
CA LYS A 489 -12.92 14.25 -24.16
C LYS A 489 -13.01 13.13 -25.18
N ALA A 490 -12.55 13.36 -26.41
CA ALA A 490 -12.52 12.34 -27.44
C ALA A 490 -11.74 11.08 -27.04
N GLY A 491 -12.28 9.90 -27.34
CA GLY A 491 -11.71 8.62 -26.99
C GLY A 491 -10.57 8.21 -27.93
N THR A 492 -9.33 8.17 -27.44
CA THR A 492 -8.15 7.76 -28.23
C THR A 492 -7.63 6.38 -27.81
N ARG A 493 -8.51 5.49 -27.35
CA ARG A 493 -8.15 4.12 -26.97
C ARG A 493 -8.07 3.26 -28.23
N GLU A 494 -7.21 2.25 -28.23
CA GLU A 494 -6.97 1.39 -29.39
C GLU A 494 -8.26 0.85 -30.03
N ALA A 495 -9.19 0.34 -29.23
CA ALA A 495 -10.50 -0.14 -29.72
C ALA A 495 -11.35 0.92 -30.44
N VAL A 496 -11.15 2.22 -30.14
CA VAL A 496 -11.81 3.33 -30.83
C VAL A 496 -11.09 3.66 -32.12
N LEU A 497 -9.75 3.55 -32.15
CA LEU A 497 -8.92 3.87 -33.32
C LEU A 497 -8.98 2.81 -34.42
N LEU A 498 -9.31 1.56 -34.06
CA LEU A 498 -9.47 0.44 -35.00
C LEU A 498 -10.84 0.39 -35.69
N ARG A 499 -11.80 1.21 -35.24
CA ARG A 499 -13.15 1.33 -35.82
C ARG A 499 -13.20 2.55 -36.71
#